data_AF-A0A923EIM9-F1
#
_entry.id   AF-A0A923EIM9-F1
#
_cell.length_a   1.000
_cell.length_b   1.000
_cell.length_c   1.000
_cell.angle_alpha   90.00
_cell.angle_beta   90.00
_cell.angle_gamma   90.00
#
_symmetry.space_group_name_H-M   'P 1'
#
loop_
_entity.id
_entity.type
_entity.pdbx_description
1 polymer ?
#
loop_
_entity_poly.entity_id
_entity_poly.type
_entity_poly.pdbx_seq_one_letter_code
_entity_poly.pdbx_strand_id
1 'polypeptide(L)'
;MTVLLRSILNNRIPGQVVIQITDRCNARCPQCGMRSTESFTRSTLGTDPIKRMIDAAARKGVQAVSFTGGEPLLDFNRLVELIHYAG
;
A
#
# COMPACT_ATOMS: atom_id res chain seq x y z
N MET A 1 5.52 26.42 -20.39
CA MET A 1 5.70 25.70 -19.11
C MET A 1 4.69 24.57 -19.08
N THR A 2 5.14 23.32 -19.21
CA THR A 2 4.28 22.12 -19.33
C THR A 2 3.28 22.06 -18.18
N VAL A 3 2.04 21.64 -18.45
CA VAL A 3 0.93 21.54 -17.47
C VAL A 3 1.35 20.81 -16.19
N LEU A 4 2.23 19.82 -16.33
CA LEU A 4 2.86 19.08 -15.24
C LEU A 4 3.63 19.99 -14.27
N LEU A 5 4.49 20.87 -14.80
CA LEU A 5 5.31 21.77 -13.99
C LEU A 5 4.43 22.74 -13.20
N ARG A 6 3.36 23.28 -13.79
CA ARG A 6 2.38 24.11 -13.08
C ARG A 6 1.62 23.34 -12.00
N SER A 7 1.30 22.07 -12.22
CA SER A 7 0.59 21.24 -11.23
C SER A 7 1.48 20.88 -10.04
N ILE A 8 2.78 20.64 -10.26
CA ILE A 8 3.77 20.44 -9.19
C ILE A 8 3.94 21.73 -8.38
N LEU A 9 4.18 22.86 -9.06
CA LEU A 9 4.40 24.15 -8.39
C LEU A 9 3.17 24.65 -7.62
N ASN A 10 1.96 24.25 -8.03
CA ASN A 10 0.70 24.62 -7.37
C ASN A 10 0.17 23.52 -6.42
N ASN A 11 0.99 22.53 -6.05
CA ASN A 11 0.63 21.43 -5.14
C ASN A 11 -0.68 20.69 -5.52
N ARG A 12 -0.92 20.52 -6.83
CA ARG A 12 -2.14 19.89 -7.38
C ARG A 12 -2.00 18.39 -7.62
N ILE A 13 -0.85 17.80 -7.31
CA ILE A 13 -0.69 16.34 -7.35
C ILE A 13 -1.08 15.82 -5.97
N PRO A 14 -2.19 15.07 -5.85
CA PRO A 14 -2.57 14.54 -4.57
C PRO A 14 -1.55 13.54 -4.06
N GLY A 15 -1.24 13.62 -2.76
CA GLY A 15 -0.36 12.67 -2.12
C GLY A 15 -0.93 11.25 -2.19
N GLN A 16 -0.02 10.27 -2.17
CA GLN A 16 -0.33 8.85 -2.08
C GLN A 16 0.37 8.25 -0.85
N VAL A 17 -0.31 7.34 -0.17
CA VAL A 17 0.31 6.46 0.83
C VAL A 17 0.38 5.04 0.26
N VAL A 18 1.55 4.41 0.38
CA VAL A 18 1.79 3.03 -0.04
C VAL A 18 2.02 2.19 1.21
N ILE A 19 1.19 1.17 1.41
CA ILE A 19 1.21 0.33 2.62
C ILE A 19 1.51 -1.10 2.21
N GLN A 20 2.68 -1.61 2.57
CA GLN A 20 3.02 -3.02 2.46
C GLN A 20 2.34 -3.81 3.58
N ILE A 21 1.25 -4.52 3.28
CA ILE A 21 0.38 -5.16 4.30
C ILE A 21 0.84 -6.55 4.73
N THR A 22 1.67 -7.21 3.92
CA THR A 22 2.25 -8.54 4.18
C THR A 22 3.49 -8.75 3.32
N ASP A 23 4.43 -9.57 3.77
CA ASP A 23 5.53 -10.09 2.95
C ASP A 23 5.29 -11.54 2.48
N ARG A 24 4.11 -12.11 2.79
CA ARG A 24 3.72 -13.45 2.34
C ARG A 24 3.36 -13.41 0.86
N CYS A 25 3.95 -14.30 0.07
CA CYS A 25 3.73 -14.38 -1.37
C CYS A 25 3.76 -15.83 -1.83
N ASN A 26 2.98 -16.16 -2.86
CA ASN A 26 2.98 -17.47 -3.52
C ASN A 26 3.78 -17.49 -4.84
N ALA A 27 4.24 -16.33 -5.32
CA ALA A 27 4.97 -16.20 -6.57
C ALA A 27 6.48 -16.43 -6.41
N ARG A 28 7.15 -16.80 -7.52
CA ARG A 28 8.60 -17.10 -7.58
C ARG A 28 9.39 -16.09 -8.43
N CYS A 29 8.96 -14.82 -8.42
CA CYS A 29 9.51 -13.79 -9.28
C CYS A 29 11.04 -13.62 -9.09
N PRO A 30 11.87 -13.71 -10.14
CA PRO A 30 13.33 -13.78 -10.02
C PRO A 30 13.97 -12.51 -9.46
N GLN A 31 13.31 -11.36 -9.61
CA GLN A 31 13.78 -10.08 -9.06
C GLN A 31 13.25 -9.76 -7.65
N CYS A 32 12.29 -10.53 -7.13
CA CYS A 32 11.56 -10.14 -5.91
C CYS A 32 12.18 -10.74 -4.66
N GLY A 33 12.48 -9.89 -3.66
CA GLY A 33 12.95 -10.32 -2.34
C GLY A 33 11.85 -10.91 -1.44
N MET A 34 10.56 -10.77 -1.81
CA MET A 34 9.44 -11.39 -1.10
C MET A 34 8.95 -12.68 -1.76
N ARG A 35 9.61 -13.16 -2.83
CA ARG A 35 9.23 -14.41 -3.51
C ARG A 35 9.15 -15.58 -2.53
N SER A 36 8.32 -16.57 -2.84
CA SER A 36 7.99 -17.69 -1.96
C SER A 36 9.20 -18.59 -1.62
N THR A 37 10.29 -18.51 -2.39
CA THR A 37 11.51 -19.31 -2.17
C THR A 37 12.47 -18.68 -1.17
N GLU A 38 12.26 -17.43 -0.76
CA GLU A 38 13.13 -16.75 0.21
C GLU A 38 12.88 -17.24 1.64
N SER A 39 13.96 -17.47 2.37
CA SER A 39 13.99 -18.13 3.69
C SER A 39 14.10 -17.15 4.86
N PHE A 40 13.23 -16.14 4.90
CA PHE A 40 13.09 -15.24 6.04
C PHE A 40 11.75 -15.42 6.76
N THR A 41 11.71 -15.05 8.04
CA THR A 41 10.48 -15.07 8.85
C THR A 41 9.47 -14.09 8.26
N ARG A 42 8.34 -14.63 7.81
CA ARG A 42 7.27 -13.84 7.19
C ARG A 42 6.45 -13.08 8.23
N SER A 43 5.98 -11.92 7.84
CA SER A 43 5.21 -10.99 8.65
C SER A 43 4.00 -10.44 7.90
N THR A 44 2.94 -10.16 8.66
CA THR A 44 1.72 -9.52 8.18
C THR A 44 1.38 -8.42 9.17
N LEU A 45 1.14 -7.20 8.68
CA LEU A 45 0.68 -6.12 9.52
C LEU A 45 -0.75 -6.39 9.99
N GLY A 46 -1.02 -6.13 11.28
CA GLY A 46 -2.38 -6.15 11.80
C GLY A 46 -3.25 -5.05 11.18
N THR A 47 -4.57 -5.24 11.23
CA THR A 47 -5.54 -4.31 10.65
C THR A 47 -5.52 -2.93 11.33
N ASP A 48 -5.44 -2.87 12.66
CA ASP A 48 -5.52 -1.58 13.37
C ASP A 48 -4.36 -0.63 13.05
N PRO A 49 -3.09 -1.07 13.00
CA PRO A 49 -2.01 -0.23 12.49
C PRO A 49 -2.27 0.33 11.09
N ILE A 50 -2.81 -0.48 10.18
CA ILE A 50 -3.09 -0.06 8.80
C ILE A 50 -4.19 1.03 8.80
N LYS A 51 -5.28 0.81 9.53
CA LYS A 51 -6.36 1.82 9.69
C LYS A 51 -5.83 3.14 10.23
N ARG A 52 -4.96 3.10 11.26
CA ARG A 52 -4.31 4.31 11.79
C ARG A 52 -3.43 5.03 10.77
N MET A 53 -2.73 4.30 9.89
CA MET A 53 -1.94 4.90 8.80
C MET A 53 -2.85 5.58 7.77
N ILE A 54 -3.96 4.94 7.40
CA ILE A 54 -4.97 5.49 6.49
C ILE A 54 -5.55 6.79 7.08
N ASP A 55 -5.98 6.79 8.34
CA ASP A 55 -6.52 7.99 8.98
C ASP A 55 -5.51 9.13 9.04
N ALA A 56 -4.24 8.80 9.33
CA ALA A 56 -3.17 9.78 9.39
C ALA A 56 -2.86 10.38 8.00
N ALA A 57 -2.93 9.57 6.94
CA ALA A 57 -2.76 10.02 5.57
C ALA A 57 -3.94 10.93 5.14
N ALA A 58 -5.17 10.52 5.45
CA ALA A 58 -6.38 11.30 5.16
C ALA A 58 -6.35 12.67 5.84
N ARG A 59 -5.96 12.75 7.12
CA ARG A 59 -5.78 14.02 7.85
C ARG A 59 -4.73 14.96 7.22
N LYS A 60 -3.82 14.44 6.40
CA LYS A 60 -2.79 15.21 5.68
C LYS A 60 -3.19 15.53 4.23
N GLY A 61 -4.41 15.20 3.81
CA GLY A 61 -4.90 15.48 2.46
C GLY A 61 -4.36 14.52 1.39
N VAL A 62 -3.84 13.35 1.78
CA VAL A 62 -3.54 12.26 0.85
C VAL A 62 -4.86 11.76 0.24
N GLN A 63 -4.91 11.57 -1.08
CA GLN A 63 -6.14 11.16 -1.78
C GLN A 63 -6.04 9.77 -2.41
N ALA A 64 -4.91 9.08 -2.26
CA ALA A 64 -4.71 7.74 -2.80
C ALA A 64 -4.04 6.81 -1.79
N VAL A 65 -4.54 5.58 -1.70
CA VAL A 65 -3.96 4.49 -0.92
C VAL A 65 -3.60 3.36 -1.88
N SER A 66 -2.40 2.81 -1.76
CA SER A 66 -2.01 1.58 -2.43
C SER A 66 -1.63 0.51 -1.42
N PHE A 67 -2.42 -0.55 -1.38
CA PHE A 67 -2.09 -1.78 -0.66
C PHE A 67 -1.13 -2.60 -1.51
N THR A 68 0.03 -2.94 -0.94
CA THR A 68 1.11 -3.67 -1.63
C THR A 68 1.74 -4.70 -0.69
N GLY A 69 2.81 -5.35 -1.15
CA GLY A 69 3.59 -6.32 -0.40
C GLY A 69 3.89 -7.56 -1.20
N GLY A 70 3.81 -8.73 -0.56
CA GLY A 70 3.93 -10.03 -1.21
C GLY A 70 2.78 -10.27 -2.20
N GLU A 71 1.83 -11.12 -1.85
CA GLU A 71 0.59 -11.30 -2.62
C GLU A 71 -0.62 -10.86 -1.76
N PRO A 72 -1.09 -9.61 -1.88
CA PRO A 72 -2.20 -9.08 -1.09
C PRO A 72 -3.49 -9.91 -1.21
N LEU A 73 -3.74 -10.55 -2.36
CA LEU A 73 -4.96 -11.32 -2.60
C LEU A 73 -5.00 -12.66 -1.84
N LEU A 74 -3.91 -13.09 -1.20
CA LEU A 74 -3.92 -14.27 -0.33
C LEU A 74 -4.83 -14.09 0.90
N ASP A 75 -5.12 -12.85 1.28
CA ASP A 75 -6.05 -12.51 2.36
C ASP A 75 -7.15 -11.57 1.83
N PHE A 76 -7.92 -12.12 0.87
CA PHE A 76 -8.91 -11.37 0.10
C PHE A 76 -9.91 -10.61 0.98
N ASN A 77 -10.48 -11.27 1.99
CA ASN A 77 -11.50 -10.67 2.86
C ASN A 77 -10.93 -9.48 3.65
N ARG A 78 -9.71 -9.61 4.18
CA ARG A 78 -9.05 -8.51 4.90
C ARG A 78 -8.67 -7.37 3.97
N LEU A 79 -8.21 -7.66 2.76
CA LEU A 79 -7.93 -6.63 1.76
C LEU A 79 -9.21 -5.84 1.41
N VAL A 80 -10.32 -6.53 1.19
CA VAL A 80 -11.63 -5.90 0.92
C VAL A 80 -12.09 -5.04 2.11
N GLU A 81 -11.93 -5.52 3.36
CA GLU A 81 -12.19 -4.72 4.56
C GLU A 81 -11.37 -3.41 4.58
N LEU A 82 -10.08 -3.51 4.28
CA LEU A 82 -9.18 -2.35 4.25
C LEU A 82 -9.51 -1.38 3.10
N ILE A 83 -9.92 -1.89 1.94
CA ILE A 83 -10.40 -1.08 0.82
C ILE A 83 -11.65 -0.31 1.23
N HIS A 84 -12.66 -0.98 1.80
CA HIS A 84 -13.87 -0.30 2.28
C HIS A 84 -13.58 0.73 3.38
N TYR A 85 -12.60 0.48 4.24
CA TYR A 85 -12.18 1.44 5.25
C TYR A 85 -11.52 2.69 4.64
N ALA A 86 -10.78 2.55 3.54
CA ALA A 86 -10.05 3.65 2.92
C ALA A 86 -10.93 4.67 2.19
N GLY A 87 -12.19 4.32 1.88
CA GLY A 87 -13.15 5.13 1.14
C GLY A 87 -13.31 4.69 -0.30
#